data_AF-A0A2I1HF97-F1
#
_entry.id   AF-A0A2I1HF97-F1
#
_cell.length_a   1.000
_cell.length_b   1.000
_cell.length_c   1.000
_cell.angle_alpha   90.00
_cell.angle_beta   90.00
_cell.angle_gamma   90.00
#
_symmetry.space_group_name_H-M   'P 1'
#
loop_
_entity.id
_entity.type
_entity.pdbx_description
1 polymer ?
#
loop_
_entity_poly.entity_id
_entity_poly.type
_entity_poly.pdbx_seq_one_letter_code
_entity_poly.pdbx_strand_id
1 'polypeptide(L)'
;MNENSNQSESHSHNTVSALENLEIDNSISYKQALHVKTSRHSILLKLEEDGFITPDEKVKELIKELTGIKYLFNLKLLFEDLQNEFSNQVLIDSLFALADPAPFNLYYSKEELSR
;
A
#
# COMPACT_ATOMS: atom_id res chain seq x y z
N MET A 1 -44.83 -13.31 -42.21
CA MET A 1 -43.36 -13.35 -42.25
C MET A 1 -42.93 -12.89 -40.87
N ASN A 2 -42.54 -13.85 -40.02
CA ASN A 2 -42.20 -13.58 -38.62
C ASN A 2 -40.70 -13.75 -38.45
N GLU A 3 -40.11 -12.74 -37.82
CA GLU A 3 -38.72 -12.69 -37.41
C GLU A 3 -38.49 -13.51 -36.14
N ASN A 4 -37.32 -14.17 -36.13
CA ASN A 4 -36.38 -14.33 -35.02
C ASN A 4 -36.67 -15.26 -33.82
N SER A 5 -35.68 -16.08 -33.48
CA SER A 5 -35.47 -16.60 -32.12
C SER A 5 -33.97 -16.80 -31.83
N ASN A 6 -33.56 -16.28 -30.68
CA ASN A 6 -32.21 -16.09 -30.14
C ASN A 6 -31.62 -17.40 -29.57
N GLN A 7 -30.34 -17.71 -29.77
CA GLN A 7 -29.15 -17.36 -28.95
C GLN A 7 -29.19 -17.91 -27.51
N SER A 8 -28.19 -18.76 -27.18
CA SER A 8 -27.80 -19.15 -25.83
C SER A 8 -26.33 -18.80 -25.55
N GLU A 9 -26.08 -18.50 -24.27
CA GLU A 9 -24.78 -18.45 -23.53
C GLU A 9 -23.83 -17.28 -23.84
N SER A 10 -23.17 -16.62 -22.87
CA SER A 10 -23.03 -16.80 -21.42
C SER A 10 -22.63 -15.47 -20.76
N HIS A 11 -23.00 -15.27 -19.48
CA HIS A 11 -22.65 -14.10 -18.68
C HIS A 11 -21.26 -14.26 -18.04
N SER A 12 -20.35 -13.31 -18.30
CA SER A 12 -19.24 -12.99 -17.40
C SER A 12 -19.43 -11.54 -16.93
N HIS A 13 -19.44 -11.32 -15.61
CA HIS A 13 -19.68 -10.00 -15.04
C HIS A 13 -18.41 -9.15 -15.10
N ASN A 14 -18.54 -8.02 -15.77
CA ASN A 14 -17.53 -6.97 -15.96
C ASN A 14 -17.19 -6.24 -14.66
N THR A 15 -15.90 -5.97 -14.41
CA THR A 15 -15.42 -4.95 -13.44
C THR A 15 -14.78 -3.75 -14.16
N VAL A 16 -15.31 -3.38 -15.33
CA VAL A 16 -14.90 -2.17 -16.06
C VAL A 16 -16.07 -1.20 -16.03
N SER A 17 -16.35 -0.61 -14.88
CA SER A 17 -17.41 0.41 -14.76
C SER A 17 -17.09 1.46 -13.69
N ALA A 18 -15.81 1.83 -13.57
CA ALA A 18 -15.41 2.98 -12.75
C ALA A 18 -14.45 3.94 -13.49
N LEU A 19 -14.24 3.75 -14.80
CA LEU A 19 -13.30 4.57 -15.58
C LEU A 19 -13.98 5.57 -16.53
N GLU A 20 -15.31 5.57 -16.65
CA GLU A 20 -15.95 6.19 -17.83
C GLU A 20 -16.28 7.67 -17.71
N ASN A 21 -16.13 8.33 -16.55
CA ASN A 21 -16.57 9.73 -16.40
C ASN A 21 -15.59 10.62 -15.63
N LEU A 22 -14.31 10.64 -16.01
CA LEU A 22 -13.39 11.67 -15.52
C LEU A 22 -12.61 12.27 -16.69
N GLU A 23 -13.22 13.27 -17.32
CA GLU A 23 -12.56 14.23 -18.20
C GLU A 23 -11.67 15.14 -17.32
N ILE A 24 -10.61 14.56 -16.77
CA ILE A 24 -9.56 15.27 -16.05
C ILE A 24 -8.28 14.99 -16.82
N ASP A 25 -7.66 16.06 -17.31
CA ASP A 25 -6.46 16.08 -18.14
C ASP A 25 -5.49 14.93 -17.76
N ASN A 26 -5.65 13.82 -18.49
CA ASN A 26 -5.03 12.53 -18.20
C ASN A 26 -3.50 12.70 -18.15
N SER A 27 -2.98 13.75 -18.81
CA SER A 27 -1.59 14.12 -18.84
C SER A 27 -0.97 14.49 -17.50
N ILE A 28 -1.67 15.33 -16.74
CA ILE A 28 -1.22 15.81 -15.45
C ILE A 28 -1.46 14.72 -14.41
N SER A 29 -2.59 14.00 -14.51
CA SER A 29 -2.93 12.89 -13.60
C SER A 29 -1.95 11.72 -13.71
N TYR A 30 -1.60 11.26 -14.93
CA TYR A 30 -0.61 10.19 -15.07
C TYR A 30 0.77 10.64 -14.61
N LYS A 31 1.20 11.88 -14.90
CA LYS A 31 2.51 12.38 -14.47
C LYS A 31 2.58 12.53 -12.96
N GLN A 32 1.50 13.00 -12.34
CA GLN A 32 1.43 13.14 -10.90
C GLN A 32 1.32 11.77 -10.22
N ALA A 33 0.55 10.83 -10.76
CA ALA A 33 0.50 9.45 -10.30
C ALA A 33 1.83 8.73 -10.48
N LEU A 34 2.56 8.97 -11.57
CA LEU A 34 3.93 8.47 -11.78
C LEU A 34 4.91 9.13 -10.81
N HIS A 35 4.92 10.45 -10.67
CA HIS A 35 5.81 11.15 -9.74
C HIS A 35 5.56 10.75 -8.29
N VAL A 36 4.29 10.53 -7.93
CA VAL A 36 3.89 9.99 -6.64
C VAL A 36 4.30 8.51 -6.56
N LYS A 37 4.21 7.68 -7.61
CA LYS A 37 4.81 6.32 -7.61
C LYS A 37 6.35 6.35 -7.46
N THR A 38 7.06 7.22 -8.18
CA THR A 38 8.53 7.31 -8.20
C THR A 38 9.09 7.82 -6.87
N SER A 39 8.42 8.78 -6.22
CA SER A 39 8.83 9.25 -4.88
C SER A 39 8.41 8.30 -3.75
N ARG A 40 7.32 7.54 -3.91
CA ARG A 40 6.78 6.63 -2.88
C ARG A 40 7.60 5.36 -2.64
N HIS A 41 8.36 4.89 -3.63
CA HIS A 41 9.25 3.73 -3.47
C HIS A 41 10.66 4.11 -3.02
N SER A 42 10.94 5.40 -2.76
CA SER A 42 12.29 5.87 -2.39
C SER A 42 12.86 5.15 -1.16
N ILE A 43 12.02 4.77 -0.19
CA ILE A 43 12.46 4.04 0.99
C ILE A 43 12.80 2.58 0.64
N LEU A 44 11.94 1.88 -0.10
CA LEU A 44 12.21 0.49 -0.50
C LEU A 44 13.45 0.37 -1.40
N LEU A 45 13.62 1.31 -2.34
CA LEU A 45 14.81 1.38 -3.18
C LEU A 45 16.06 1.66 -2.35
N LYS A 46 15.99 2.58 -1.39
CA LYS A 46 17.11 2.85 -0.49
C LYS A 46 17.46 1.64 0.36
N LEU A 47 16.46 0.89 0.84
CA LEU A 47 16.69 -0.36 1.58
C LEU A 47 17.41 -1.40 0.71
N GLU A 48 17.07 -1.51 -0.56
CA GLU A 48 17.78 -2.38 -1.51
C GLU A 48 19.23 -1.91 -1.74
N GLU A 49 19.45 -0.60 -1.90
CA GLU A 49 20.80 -0.01 -1.99
C GLU A 49 21.64 -0.27 -0.74
N ASP A 50 21.00 -0.25 0.44
CA ASP A 50 21.61 -0.56 1.74
C ASP A 50 21.79 -2.08 1.98
N GLY A 51 21.35 -2.93 1.04
CA GLY A 51 21.56 -4.39 1.05
C GLY A 51 20.41 -5.23 1.60
N PHE A 52 19.27 -4.63 1.94
CA PHE A 52 18.06 -5.33 2.38
C PHE A 52 17.23 -5.76 1.18
N ILE A 53 17.55 -6.93 0.65
CA ILE A 53 16.99 -7.42 -0.62
C ILE A 53 15.73 -8.26 -0.42
N THR A 54 15.56 -8.92 0.73
CA THR A 54 14.40 -9.79 1.00
C THR A 54 13.22 -9.02 1.59
N PRO A 55 11.97 -9.47 1.40
CA PRO A 55 10.79 -8.86 2.02
C PRO A 55 10.91 -8.81 3.56
N ASP A 56 11.38 -9.90 4.16
CA ASP A 56 11.60 -10.01 5.60
C ASP A 56 12.58 -8.95 6.14
N GLU A 57 13.71 -8.73 5.45
CA GLU A 57 14.69 -7.72 5.83
C GLU A 57 14.10 -6.30 5.75
N LYS A 58 13.38 -5.99 4.67
CA LYS A 58 12.74 -4.69 4.50
C LYS A 58 11.71 -4.42 5.60
N VAL A 59 10.88 -5.42 5.94
CA VAL A 59 9.92 -5.28 7.05
C VAL A 59 10.65 -5.03 8.36
N LYS A 60 11.68 -5.82 8.70
CA LYS A 60 12.48 -5.65 9.92
C LYS A 60 13.10 -4.26 10.05
N GLU A 61 13.49 -3.64 8.94
CA GLU A 61 14.02 -2.28 8.96
C GLU A 61 12.91 -1.23 9.11
N LEU A 62 11.80 -1.39 8.39
CA LEU A 62 10.69 -0.45 8.45
C LEU A 62 10.00 -0.40 9.82
N ILE A 63 9.87 -1.54 10.52
CA ILE A 63 9.21 -1.59 11.84
C ILE A 63 10.01 -0.89 12.94
N LYS A 64 11.28 -0.54 12.72
CA LYS A 64 12.08 0.24 13.69
C LYS A 64 11.62 1.69 13.77
N GLU A 65 10.97 2.21 12.73
CA GLU A 65 10.62 3.63 12.57
C GLU A 65 9.14 3.84 12.23
N LEU A 66 8.24 3.07 12.87
CA LEU A 66 6.79 3.11 12.64
C LEU A 66 6.13 4.48 12.86
N THR A 67 6.79 5.39 13.57
CA THR A 67 6.29 6.74 13.88
C THR A 67 6.08 7.60 12.64
N GLY A 68 6.79 7.32 11.54
CA GLY A 68 6.61 8.03 10.29
C GLY A 68 5.57 7.37 9.39
N ILE A 69 4.57 8.14 8.94
CA ILE A 69 3.53 7.67 8.00
C ILE A 69 4.10 7.04 6.72
N LYS A 70 5.28 7.50 6.29
CA LYS A 70 6.01 6.95 5.15
C LYS A 70 6.45 5.49 5.38
N TYR A 71 6.80 5.10 6.59
CA TYR A 71 7.20 3.72 6.92
C TYR A 71 5.98 2.80 6.95
N LEU A 72 4.88 3.24 7.57
CA LEU A 72 3.60 2.52 7.56
C LEU A 72 3.07 2.29 6.14
N PHE A 73 3.17 3.31 5.29
CA PHE A 73 2.76 3.20 3.89
C PHE A 73 3.59 2.15 3.13
N ASN A 74 4.91 2.10 3.35
CA ASN A 74 5.78 1.11 2.70
C ASN A 74 5.57 -0.31 3.27
N LEU A 75 5.28 -0.45 4.57
CA LEU A 75 4.88 -1.75 5.14
C LEU A 75 3.59 -2.27 4.49
N LYS A 76 2.58 -1.40 4.34
CA LYS A 76 1.35 -1.74 3.62
C LYS A 76 1.65 -2.24 2.20
N LEU A 77 2.51 -1.54 1.45
CA LEU A 77 2.87 -1.98 0.09
C LEU A 77 3.55 -3.36 0.08
N LEU A 78 4.45 -3.64 1.02
CA LEU A 78 5.10 -4.94 1.12
C LEU A 78 4.08 -6.06 1.39
N PHE A 79 3.13 -5.84 2.30
CA PHE A 79 2.11 -6.84 2.64
C PHE A 79 1.02 -7.02 1.58
N GLU A 80 0.74 -6.00 0.77
CA GLU A 80 -0.24 -6.09 -0.32
C GLU A 80 0.30 -6.81 -1.55
N ASP A 81 1.62 -6.91 -1.71
CA ASP A 81 2.24 -7.62 -2.81
C ASP A 81 2.24 -9.13 -2.57
N LEU A 82 1.38 -9.84 -3.31
CA LEU A 82 1.22 -11.29 -3.23
C LEU A 82 2.45 -12.08 -3.69
N GLN A 83 3.44 -11.44 -4.31
CA GLN A 83 4.70 -12.08 -4.66
C GLN A 83 5.69 -12.12 -3.48
N ASN A 84 5.45 -11.33 -2.43
CA ASN A 84 6.30 -11.34 -1.25
C ASN A 84 5.95 -12.54 -0.35
N GLU A 85 6.95 -13.38 -0.11
CA GLU A 85 6.89 -14.42 0.90
C GLU A 85 7.51 -13.91 2.20
N PHE A 86 6.76 -14.04 3.29
CA PHE A 86 7.19 -13.64 4.62
C PHE A 86 7.35 -14.83 5.54
N SER A 87 8.38 -14.81 6.39
CA SER A 87 8.44 -15.78 7.47
C SER A 87 7.36 -15.50 8.52
N ASN A 88 6.85 -16.57 9.15
CA ASN A 88 5.87 -16.44 10.23
C ASN A 88 6.35 -15.53 11.36
N GLN A 89 7.65 -15.57 11.67
CA GLN A 89 8.23 -14.73 12.72
C GLN A 89 8.14 -13.24 12.37
N VAL A 90 8.43 -12.86 11.12
CA VAL A 90 8.31 -11.46 10.67
C VAL A 90 6.87 -10.98 10.74
N LEU A 91 5.90 -11.83 10.37
CA LEU A 91 4.48 -11.48 10.50
C LEU A 91 4.08 -11.26 11.96
N ILE A 92 4.51 -12.14 12.86
CA ILE A 92 4.26 -12.02 14.31
C ILE A 92 4.90 -10.74 14.86
N ASP A 93 6.18 -10.49 14.56
CA ASP A 93 6.91 -9.32 15.02
C ASP A 93 6.25 -8.02 14.53
N SER A 94 5.78 -8.03 13.27
CA SER A 94 5.06 -6.90 12.68
C SER A 94 3.75 -6.62 13.41
N LEU A 95 2.99 -7.67 13.75
CA LEU A 95 1.75 -7.52 14.53
C LEU A 95 2.03 -6.96 15.93
N PHE A 96 3.07 -7.44 16.62
CA PHE A 96 3.48 -6.89 17.92
C PHE A 96 3.84 -5.41 17.83
N ALA A 97 4.65 -5.03 16.83
CA ALA A 97 5.08 -3.65 16.65
C ALA A 97 3.93 -2.71 16.27
N LEU A 98 2.99 -3.16 15.43
CA LEU A 98 1.83 -2.36 15.01
C LEU A 98 0.73 -2.27 16.07
N ALA A 99 0.62 -3.27 16.96
CA ALA A 99 -0.34 -3.27 18.06
C ALA A 99 0.12 -2.42 19.25
N ASP A 100 1.42 -2.13 19.37
CA ASP A 100 1.95 -1.25 20.41
C ASP A 100 1.56 0.21 20.15
N PRO A 101 0.74 0.84 21.00
CA PRO A 101 0.37 2.24 20.84
C PRO A 101 1.49 3.21 21.26
N ALA A 102 2.53 2.75 21.98
CA ALA A 102 3.53 3.64 22.58
C ALA A 102 4.26 4.53 21.55
N PRO A 103 4.69 4.05 20.37
CA PRO A 103 5.27 4.89 19.32
C PRO A 103 4.33 6.00 18.81
N PHE A 104 3.01 5.80 18.92
CA PHE A 104 1.99 6.74 18.41
C PHE A 104 1.41 7.65 19.51
N ASN A 105 1.61 7.31 20.78
CA ASN A 105 1.04 8.03 21.93
C ASN A 105 1.71 9.39 22.24
N LEU A 106 2.71 9.80 21.45
CA LEU A 106 3.43 11.07 21.65
C LEU A 106 2.59 12.31 21.35
N TYR A 107 1.43 12.18 20.67
CA TYR A 107 0.55 13.31 20.35
C TYR A 107 -0.24 13.83 21.57
N TYR A 108 -0.59 12.97 22.52
CA TYR A 108 -1.41 13.36 23.69
C TYR A 108 -0.60 13.81 24.91
N SER A 109 0.73 13.65 24.91
CA SER A 109 1.56 13.99 26.07
C SER A 109 1.97 15.47 26.16
N LYS A 110 1.76 16.29 25.11
CA LYS A 110 2.14 17.71 25.13
C LYS A 110 1.02 18.66 25.55
N GLU A 111 -0.24 18.29 25.39
CA GLU A 111 -1.37 19.15 25.76
C GLU A 111 -1.72 19.08 27.26
N GLU A 112 -1.43 17.97 27.94
CA GLU A 112 -1.72 17.78 29.37
C GLU A 112 -0.64 18.37 30.31
N LEU A 113 0.53 18.77 29.80
CA LEU A 113 1.58 19.42 30.62
C LEU A 113 1.45 20.96 30.68
N SER A 114 0.47 21.54 29.98
CA SER A 114 0.22 22.99 29.94
C SER A 114 -1.13 23.40 30.53
N ARG A 115 -1.78 22.55 31.33
CA ARG A 115 -3.10 22.82 31.92
C ARG A 115 -3.05 23.03 33.43
#